data_AF-A0A1V3IKA0-F1
#
_entry.id   AF-A0A1V3IKA0-F1
#
_cell.length_a   1.000
_cell.length_b   1.000
_cell.length_c   1.000
_cell.angle_alpha   90.00
_cell.angle_beta   90.00
_cell.angle_gamma   90.00
#
_symmetry.space_group_name_H-M   'P 1'
#
loop_
_entity.id
_entity.type
_entity.pdbx_description
1 polymer ?
#
loop_
_entity_poly.entity_id
_entity_poly.type
_entity_poly.pdbx_seq_one_letter_code
_entity_poly.pdbx_strand_id
1 'polypeptide(L)'
;MKPSSMPTKFSRFAWGLAIFCMPILLWPLALLVSTGFSKNPVLTEGQINLFSTFFWIYPFILTIVARLLYKLHTKFPKFAARLLMASMVIFYSFFSYICLVSAT
;
A
#
# COMPACT_ATOMS: atom_id res chain seq x y z
N MET A 1 -3.93 34.49 28.07
CA MET A 1 -4.28 33.69 26.88
C MET A 1 -3.27 32.54 26.76
N LYS A 2 -3.71 31.28 26.80
CA LYS A 2 -2.84 30.11 26.62
C LYS A 2 -2.46 30.03 25.13
N PRO A 3 -1.16 29.92 24.76
CA PRO A 3 -0.82 29.61 23.39
C PRO A 3 -1.41 28.24 23.06
N SER A 4 -2.31 28.23 22.07
CA SER A 4 -2.82 27.01 21.46
C SER A 4 -1.64 26.30 20.80
N SER A 5 -1.03 25.37 21.53
CA SER A 5 -0.10 24.41 20.98
C SER A 5 -0.90 23.49 20.07
N MET A 6 -1.12 23.92 18.82
CA MET A 6 -1.44 22.99 17.75
C MET A 6 -0.44 21.84 17.85
N PRO A 7 -0.87 20.56 17.82
CA PRO A 7 0.05 19.44 17.74
C PRO A 7 0.63 19.38 16.31
N THR A 8 1.42 20.40 15.94
CA THR A 8 2.28 20.41 14.77
C THR A 8 3.44 19.47 15.03
N LYS A 9 3.20 18.17 14.82
CA LYS A 9 4.18 17.15 14.43
C LYS A 9 3.41 15.86 14.16
N PHE A 10 2.57 15.86 13.13
CA PHE A 10 2.29 14.61 12.45
C PHE A 10 3.65 14.02 12.04
N SER A 11 4.06 12.94 12.71
CA SER A 11 5.37 12.33 12.50
C SER A 11 5.50 11.92 11.04
N ARG A 12 6.66 12.14 10.40
CA ARG A 12 6.95 11.63 9.03
C ARG A 12 6.58 10.15 8.88
N PHE A 13 6.66 9.40 9.99
CA PHE A 13 6.23 8.02 10.07
C PHE A 13 4.72 7.84 9.85
N ALA A 14 3.86 8.68 10.43
CA ALA A 14 2.41 8.63 10.24
C ALA A 14 2.02 8.97 8.79
N TRP A 15 2.69 9.97 8.19
CA TRP A 15 2.53 10.28 6.77
C TRP A 15 3.01 9.14 5.87
N GLY A 16 4.15 8.52 6.19
CA GLY A 16 4.62 7.33 5.50
C GLY A 16 3.64 6.16 5.62
N LEU A 17 3.02 5.97 6.79
CA LEU A 17 2.01 4.94 7.01
C LEU A 17 0.73 5.23 6.20
N ALA A 18 0.34 6.50 6.12
CA ALA A 18 -0.80 6.92 5.31
C ALA A 18 -0.53 6.68 3.81
N ILE A 19 0.65 7.04 3.31
CA ILE A 19 1.05 6.75 1.91
C ILE A 19 1.15 5.24 1.68
N PHE A 20 1.67 4.48 2.65
CA PHE A 20 1.71 3.03 2.58
C PHE A 20 0.31 2.43 2.54
N CYS A 21 -0.66 2.99 3.27
CA CYS A 21 -2.07 2.61 3.24
C CYS A 21 -2.86 3.16 2.05
N MET A 22 -2.31 4.10 1.29
CA MET A 22 -2.99 4.71 0.16
C MET A 22 -3.45 3.71 -0.91
N PRO A 23 -2.74 2.61 -1.21
CA PRO A 23 -3.20 1.61 -2.17
C PRO A 23 -4.45 0.84 -1.71
N ILE A 24 -4.86 0.93 -0.44
CA ILE A 24 -6.18 0.45 -0.02
C ILE A 24 -7.30 1.21 -0.75
N LEU A 25 -7.13 2.52 -1.00
CA LEU A 25 -8.09 3.29 -1.80
C LEU A 25 -8.09 2.89 -3.27
N LEU A 26 -7.03 2.22 -3.75
CA LEU A 26 -6.99 1.67 -5.09
C LEU A 26 -7.74 0.34 -5.22
N TRP A 27 -8.34 -0.20 -4.15
CA TRP A 27 -9.23 -1.37 -4.25
C TRP A 27 -10.33 -1.21 -5.32
N PRO A 28 -11.17 -0.16 -5.33
CA PRO A 28 -12.15 0.03 -6.40
C PRO A 28 -11.51 0.14 -7.79
N LEU A 29 -10.32 0.75 -7.89
CA LEU A 29 -9.55 0.79 -9.13
C LEU A 29 -9.01 -0.60 -9.52
N ALA A 30 -8.69 -1.46 -8.57
CA ALA A 30 -8.26 -2.83 -8.82
C ALA A 30 -9.38 -3.68 -9.42
N LEU A 31 -10.62 -3.45 -8.99
CA LEU A 31 -11.80 -4.04 -9.63
C LEU A 31 -11.93 -3.55 -11.07
N LEU A 32 -11.67 -2.27 -11.32
CA LEU A 32 -11.66 -1.70 -12.67
C LEU A 32 -10.53 -2.28 -13.54
N VAL A 33 -9.31 -2.37 -12.99
CA VAL A 33 -8.14 -2.96 -13.65
C VAL A 33 -8.33 -4.45 -13.91
N SER A 34 -9.02 -5.19 -13.02
CA SER A 34 -9.44 -6.58 -13.23
C SER A 34 -10.32 -6.73 -14.48
N THR A 35 -11.26 -5.81 -14.70
CA THR A 35 -12.08 -5.80 -15.93
C THR A 35 -11.28 -5.40 -17.18
N GLY A 36 -10.25 -4.56 -17.03
CA GLY A 36 -9.28 -4.26 -18.10
C GLY A 36 -8.41 -5.47 -18.46
N PHE A 37 -7.96 -6.24 -17.47
CA PHE A 37 -7.19 -7.46 -17.67
C PHE A 37 -7.96 -8.54 -18.43
N SER A 38 -9.25 -8.71 -18.15
CA SER A 38 -10.11 -9.67 -18.86
C SER A 38 -10.27 -9.35 -20.36
N LYS A 39 -9.93 -8.13 -20.79
CA LYS A 39 -9.96 -7.71 -22.20
C LYS A 39 -8.59 -7.77 -22.88
N ASN A 40 -7.51 -7.99 -22.13
CA ASN A 40 -6.15 -8.06 -22.67
C ASN A 40 -5.75 -9.53 -22.90
N PRO A 41 -5.61 -9.97 -24.17
CA PRO A 41 -5.28 -11.35 -24.52
C PRO A 41 -3.86 -11.79 -24.14
N VAL A 42 -3.04 -10.87 -23.61
CA VAL A 42 -1.65 -11.12 -23.22
C VAL A 42 -1.53 -11.70 -21.79
N LEU A 43 -2.55 -11.51 -20.95
CA LEU A 43 -2.51 -12.02 -19.57
C LEU A 43 -3.21 -13.38 -19.44
N THR A 44 -2.43 -14.38 -19.04
CA THR A 44 -2.92 -15.72 -18.67
C THR A 44 -3.91 -15.62 -17.51
N GLU A 45 -5.01 -16.38 -17.56
CA GLU A 45 -6.05 -16.38 -16.50
C GLU A 45 -5.49 -16.64 -15.09
N GLY A 46 -4.41 -17.41 -14.98
CA GLY A 46 -3.69 -17.63 -13.72
C GLY A 46 -3.10 -16.36 -13.12
N GLN A 47 -2.60 -15.42 -13.93
CA GLN A 47 -2.10 -14.13 -13.46
C GLN A 47 -3.24 -13.24 -12.98
N ILE A 48 -4.36 -13.20 -13.70
CA ILE A 48 -5.55 -12.44 -13.32
C ILE A 48 -6.08 -12.93 -11.97
N ASN A 49 -6.18 -14.24 -11.79
CA ASN A 49 -6.67 -14.84 -10.55
C ASN A 49 -5.71 -14.59 -9.37
N LEU A 50 -4.39 -14.66 -9.61
CA LEU A 50 -3.36 -14.29 -8.62
C LEU A 50 -3.44 -12.81 -8.23
N PHE A 51 -3.52 -11.89 -9.20
CA PHE A 51 -3.64 -10.45 -8.93
C PHE A 51 -4.94 -10.13 -8.18
N SER A 52 -6.07 -10.71 -8.59
CA SER A 52 -7.36 -10.52 -7.92
C SER A 52 -7.33 -11.02 -6.47
N THR A 53 -6.78 -12.22 -6.24
CA THR A 53 -6.62 -12.80 -4.89
C THR A 53 -5.71 -11.93 -4.03
N PHE A 54 -4.58 -11.48 -4.58
CA PHE A 54 -3.65 -10.60 -3.86
C PHE A 54 -4.28 -9.26 -3.50
N PHE A 55 -5.00 -8.61 -4.42
CA PHE A 55 -5.68 -7.34 -4.14
C PHE A 55 -6.77 -7.46 -3.07
N TRP A 56 -7.40 -8.63 -2.94
CA TRP A 56 -8.41 -8.87 -1.92
C TRP A 56 -7.82 -9.06 -0.53
N ILE A 57 -6.72 -9.80 -0.42
CA ILE A 57 -6.05 -10.09 0.86
C ILE A 57 -5.10 -8.96 1.28
N TYR A 58 -4.61 -8.17 0.32
CA TYR A 58 -3.67 -7.07 0.54
C TYR A 58 -4.09 -6.07 1.64
N PRO A 59 -5.33 -5.55 1.68
CA PRO A 59 -5.79 -4.60 2.69
C PRO A 59 -5.73 -5.18 4.12
N PHE A 60 -5.95 -6.48 4.26
CA PHE A 60 -5.79 -7.22 5.51
C PHE A 60 -4.31 -7.30 5.92
N ILE A 61 -3.44 -7.67 4.99
CA ILE A 61 -1.99 -7.69 5.25
C ILE A 61 -1.52 -6.28 5.64
N LEU A 62 -1.99 -5.25 4.94
CA LEU A 62 -1.61 -3.88 5.19
C LEU A 62 -2.04 -3.36 6.56
N THR A 63 -3.25 -3.69 6.99
CA THR A 63 -3.74 -3.31 8.31
C THR A 63 -2.98 -4.04 9.42
N ILE A 64 -2.62 -5.31 9.22
CA ILE A 64 -1.75 -6.06 10.14
C ILE A 64 -0.35 -5.44 10.20
N VAL A 65 0.26 -5.17 9.05
CA VAL A 65 1.59 -4.55 8.94
C VAL A 65 1.57 -3.15 9.57
N ALA A 66 0.55 -2.33 9.30
CA ALA A 66 0.38 -1.01 9.90
C ALA A 66 0.30 -1.09 11.43
N ARG A 67 -0.51 -2.01 11.99
CA ARG A 67 -0.56 -2.24 13.44
C ARG A 67 0.80 -2.70 13.99
N LEU A 68 1.46 -3.62 13.31
CA LEU A 68 2.76 -4.14 13.73
C LEU A 68 3.81 -3.04 13.72
N LEU A 69 3.88 -2.23 12.67
CA LEU A 69 4.77 -1.08 12.54
C LEU A 69 4.47 -0.03 13.60
N TYR A 70 3.20 0.24 13.90
CA TYR A 70 2.84 1.18 14.96
C TYR A 70 3.33 0.69 16.33
N LYS A 71 3.12 -0.60 16.63
CA LYS A 71 3.61 -1.24 17.85
C LYS A 71 5.13 -1.36 17.89
N LEU A 72 5.79 -1.50 16.74
CA LEU A 72 7.23 -1.56 16.63
C LEU A 72 7.86 -0.16 16.75
N HIS A 73 7.20 0.88 16.23
CA HIS A 73 7.67 2.27 16.30
C HIS A 73 7.74 2.78 17.74
N THR A 74 6.89 2.28 18.65
CA THR A 74 6.99 2.64 20.08
C THR A 74 8.23 2.06 20.75
N LYS A 75 8.78 0.93 20.29
CA LYS A 75 10.02 0.34 20.80
C LYS A 75 11.27 0.74 20.00
N PHE A 76 11.16 0.81 18.67
CA PHE A 76 12.27 1.01 17.74
C PHE A 76 11.85 1.88 16.53
N PRO A 77 11.76 3.21 16.69
CA PRO A 77 11.22 4.11 15.66
C PRO A 77 12.06 4.13 14.37
N LYS A 78 13.39 4.03 14.49
CA LYS A 78 14.31 4.02 13.33
C LYS A 78 14.16 2.79 12.46
N PHE A 79 13.93 1.62 13.07
CA PHE A 79 13.81 0.36 12.34
C PHE A 79 12.45 0.25 11.64
N ALA A 80 11.37 0.65 12.34
CA ALA A 80 10.02 0.70 11.78
C ALA A 80 9.94 1.62 10.56
N ALA A 81 10.57 2.81 10.61
CA ALA A 81 10.58 3.74 9.48
C ALA A 81 11.36 3.19 8.27
N ARG A 82 12.49 2.50 8.51
CA ARG A 82 13.31 1.93 7.43
C ARG A 82 12.59 0.76 6.75
N LEU A 83 11.90 -0.08 7.54
CA LEU A 83 11.08 -1.18 7.03
C LEU A 83 9.87 -0.67 6.24
N LEU A 84 9.19 0.37 6.74
CA LEU A 84 8.08 1.04 6.04
C LEU A 84 8.51 1.60 4.68
N MET A 85 9.68 2.25 4.63
CA MET A 85 10.20 2.83 3.40
C MET A 85 10.57 1.73 2.39
N ALA A 86 11.23 0.66 2.84
CA ALA A 86 11.55 -0.49 1.99
C ALA A 86 10.27 -1.17 1.45
N SER A 87 9.28 -1.42 2.32
CA SER A 87 8.01 -2.02 1.90
C SER A 87 7.24 -1.13 0.94
N MET A 88 7.26 0.19 1.15
CA MET A 88 6.64 1.16 0.25
C MET A 88 7.30 1.12 -1.15
N VAL A 89 8.63 1.21 -1.25
CA VAL A 89 9.32 1.18 -2.54
C VAL A 89 9.03 -0.10 -3.31
N ILE A 90 9.12 -1.26 -2.64
CA ILE A 90 8.83 -2.57 -3.24
C ILE A 90 7.39 -2.62 -3.74
N PHE A 91 6.43 -2.19 -2.90
CA PHE A 91 5.02 -2.27 -3.24
C PHE A 91 4.64 -1.35 -4.41
N TYR A 92 5.07 -0.09 -4.40
CA TYR A 92 4.79 0.86 -5.48
C TYR A 92 5.50 0.48 -6.79
N SER A 93 6.70 -0.10 -6.71
CA SER A 93 7.39 -0.62 -7.90
C SER A 93 6.62 -1.78 -8.53
N PHE A 94 6.17 -2.73 -7.70
CA PHE A 94 5.37 -3.87 -8.17
C PHE A 94 4.01 -3.43 -8.71
N PHE A 95 3.33 -2.49 -8.03
CA PHE A 95 2.07 -1.91 -8.50
C PHE A 95 2.23 -1.20 -9.85
N SER A 96 3.28 -0.39 -9.99
CA SER A 96 3.57 0.32 -11.25
C SER A 96 3.88 -0.66 -12.39
N TYR A 97 4.60 -1.75 -12.10
CA TYR A 97 4.86 -2.81 -13.06
C TYR A 97 3.56 -3.48 -13.53
N ILE A 98 2.67 -3.82 -12.60
CA ILE A 98 1.35 -4.38 -12.91
C ILE A 98 0.59 -3.41 -13.81
N CYS A 99 0.45 -2.13 -13.42
CA CYS A 99 -0.26 -1.13 -14.21
C CYS A 99 0.34 -0.94 -15.60
N LEU A 100 1.66 -0.96 -15.73
CA LEU A 100 2.33 -0.81 -17.03
C LEU A 100 2.03 -2.02 -17.93
N VAL A 101 2.16 -3.23 -17.40
CA VAL A 101 1.81 -4.47 -18.12
C VAL A 101 0.32 -4.54 -18.46
N SER A 102 -0.55 -3.97 -17.63
CA SER A 102 -1.98 -3.85 -17.94
C SER A 102 -2.29 -2.85 -19.07
N ALA A 103 -1.46 -1.82 -19.22
CA ALA A 103 -1.71 -0.69 -20.12
C ALA A 103 -1.13 -0.89 -21.53
N THR A 104 -0.22 -1.85 -21.69
CA THR A 104 0.31 -2.34 -22.97
C THR A 104 -0.49 -3.52 -23.49
#